data_AF-J6UI48-F1
#
_entry.id   AF-J6UI48-F1
#
_cell.length_a   1.000
_cell.length_b   1.000
_cell.length_c   1.000
_cell.angle_alpha   90.00
_cell.angle_beta   90.00
_cell.angle_gamma   90.00
#
_symmetry.space_group_name_H-M   'P 1'
#
loop_
_entity.id
_entity.type
_entity.pdbx_description
1 polymer ?
#
loop_
_entity_poly.entity_id
_entity_poly.type
_entity_poly.pdbx_seq_one_letter_code
_entity_poly.pdbx_strand_id
1 'polypeptide(L)'
;MKTCLLVFDDGNGDDLDRRGFVDALDDNAEMIELDDHVCFVRSALPVSELSDRFAKFAGSRLFYIADVTSSEFAGRLPGVYWDFIKGRPLASAAE
;
A
#
# COMPACT_ATOMS: atom_id res chain seq x y z
N MET A 1 -9.64 3.19 7.90
CA MET A 1 -8.42 2.69 7.23
C MET A 1 -7.97 3.71 6.22
N LYS A 2 -6.66 3.90 6.10
CA LYS A 2 -6.05 4.78 5.10
C LYS A 2 -5.62 3.96 3.91
N THR A 3 -5.69 4.53 2.72
CA THR A 3 -5.12 3.97 1.50
C THR A 3 -3.87 4.77 1.18
N CYS A 4 -2.72 4.10 1.21
CA CYS A 4 -1.43 4.69 0.92
C CYS A 4 -0.93 4.19 -0.43
N LEU A 5 -0.33 5.08 -1.20
CA LEU A 5 0.48 4.72 -2.37
C LEU A 5 1.93 4.59 -1.91
N LEU A 6 2.54 3.43 -2.15
CA LEU A 6 3.96 3.21 -2.00
C LEU A 6 4.61 3.13 -3.37
N VAL A 7 5.68 3.91 -3.54
CA VAL A 7 6.58 3.88 -4.69
C VAL A 7 7.97 3.62 -4.15
N PHE A 8 8.70 2.66 -4.68
CA PHE A 8 10.06 2.36 -4.25
C PHE A 8 10.93 2.03 -5.45
N ASP A 9 12.16 2.55 -5.44
CA ASP A 9 13.14 2.27 -6.47
C ASP A 9 13.85 0.96 -6.11
N ASP A 10 13.55 -0.12 -6.84
CA ASP A 10 14.31 -1.36 -6.70
C ASP A 10 15.50 -1.36 -7.67
N GLY A 11 16.35 -0.32 -7.60
CA GLY A 11 17.52 -0.13 -8.46
C GLY A 11 18.56 -1.27 -8.47
N ASN A 12 18.22 -2.46 -7.96
CA ASN A 12 19.07 -3.63 -7.87
C ASN A 12 18.41 -4.96 -8.31
N GLY A 13 17.11 -5.00 -8.64
CA GLY A 13 16.42 -6.19 -9.15
C GLY A 13 16.28 -7.34 -8.14
N ASP A 14 16.22 -7.02 -6.84
CA ASP A 14 16.18 -7.99 -5.75
C ASP A 14 14.77 -8.00 -5.15
N ASP A 15 14.04 -9.11 -5.36
CA ASP A 15 12.62 -9.26 -5.07
C ASP A 15 12.36 -9.08 -3.55
N LEU A 16 11.90 -7.89 -3.16
CA LEU A 16 11.44 -7.63 -1.80
C LEU A 16 10.15 -8.42 -1.54
N ASP A 17 10.08 -9.11 -0.40
CA ASP A 17 8.86 -9.80 0.05
C ASP A 17 7.79 -8.81 0.52
N ARG A 18 7.22 -8.07 -0.46
CA ARG A 18 6.21 -7.02 -0.27
C ARG A 18 4.96 -7.56 0.40
N ARG A 19 4.60 -8.82 0.09
CA ARG A 19 3.46 -9.51 0.69
C ARG A 19 3.70 -9.72 2.19
N GLY A 20 4.84 -10.29 2.57
CA GLY A 20 5.19 -10.48 3.99
C GLY A 20 5.30 -9.17 4.76
N PHE A 21 5.80 -8.09 4.13
CA PHE A 21 5.77 -6.76 4.76
C PHE A 21 4.34 -6.32 5.10
N VAL A 22 3.41 -6.43 4.15
CA VAL A 22 2.02 -5.98 4.32
C VAL A 22 1.28 -6.83 5.35
N ASP A 23 1.43 -8.15 5.29
CA ASP A 23 0.86 -9.08 6.28
C ASP A 23 1.38 -8.79 7.72
N ALA A 24 2.56 -8.19 7.86
CA ALA A 24 3.12 -7.81 9.16
C ALA A 24 2.66 -6.42 9.67
N LEU A 25 1.89 -5.65 8.90
CA LEU A 25 1.46 -4.30 9.29
C LEU A 25 0.34 -4.33 10.33
N ASP A 26 -0.80 -4.94 9.97
CA ASP A 26 -2.00 -5.13 10.80
C ASP A 26 -2.92 -6.20 10.19
N ASP A 27 -3.84 -6.75 11.00
CA ASP A 27 -4.75 -7.85 10.60
C ASP A 27 -5.65 -7.56 9.39
N ASN A 28 -5.81 -6.28 9.02
CA ASN A 28 -6.65 -5.87 7.89
C ASN A 28 -5.83 -5.23 6.77
N ALA A 29 -4.51 -5.37 6.79
CA ALA A 29 -3.66 -4.79 5.77
C ALA A 29 -3.90 -5.47 4.41
N GLU A 30 -4.14 -4.67 3.37
CA GLU A 30 -4.34 -5.19 2.01
C GLU A 30 -3.37 -4.50 1.05
N MET A 31 -2.88 -5.23 0.04
CA MET A 31 -2.01 -4.69 -1.00
C MET A 31 -2.58 -4.95 -2.39
N ILE A 32 -2.46 -3.95 -3.27
CA ILE A 32 -2.58 -4.13 -4.71
C ILE A 32 -1.30 -3.67 -5.38
N GLU A 33 -0.65 -4.58 -6.09
CA GLU A 33 0.51 -4.32 -6.91
C GLU A 33 0.08 -3.66 -8.24
N LEU A 34 0.75 -2.58 -8.62
CA LEU A 34 0.53 -1.89 -9.91
C LEU A 34 1.61 -2.26 -10.91
N ASP A 35 2.85 -2.27 -10.42
CA ASP A 35 4.09 -2.56 -11.14
C ASP A 35 5.12 -3.05 -10.12
N ASP A 36 6.31 -3.45 -10.57
CA ASP A 36 7.36 -3.98 -9.70
C ASP A 36 7.73 -3.00 -8.57
N HIS A 37 7.66 -1.71 -8.87
CA HIS A 37 8.09 -0.61 -8.01
C HIS A 37 6.95 0.18 -7.34
N VAL A 38 5.68 -0.16 -7.61
CA VAL A 38 4.54 0.64 -7.15
C VAL A 38 3.40 -0.25 -6.67
N CYS A 39 2.91 0.02 -5.46
CA CYS A 39 1.74 -0.64 -4.91
C CYS A 39 0.85 0.30 -4.09
N PHE A 40 -0.42 -0.05 -3.98
CA PHE A 40 -1.31 0.52 -2.96
C PHE A 40 -1.34 -0.38 -1.74
N VAL A 41 -1.33 0.21 -0.56
CA VAL A 41 -1.52 -0.49 0.72
C VAL A 41 -2.64 0.18 1.51
N ARG A 42 -3.60 -0.64 1.97
CA ARG A 42 -4.56 -0.22 2.99
C ARG A 42 -4.06 -0.67 4.34
N SER A 43 -4.07 0.22 5.31
CA SER A 43 -3.68 -0.08 6.69
C SER A 43 -4.42 0.83 7.67
N ALA A 44 -4.53 0.40 8.91
CA ALA A 44 -4.98 1.24 10.02
C ALA A 44 -3.90 2.26 10.45
N LEU A 45 -2.64 2.02 10.10
CA LEU A 45 -1.50 2.81 10.54
C LEU A 45 -1.42 4.19 9.84
N PRO A 46 -0.91 5.22 10.53
CA PRO A 46 -0.60 6.49 9.89
C PRO A 46 0.61 6.36 8.97
N VAL A 47 0.70 7.24 7.96
CA VAL A 47 1.82 7.27 6.99
C VAL A 47 3.18 7.35 7.67
N SER A 48 3.30 8.08 8.78
CA SER A 48 4.55 8.19 9.54
C SER A 48 5.03 6.85 10.09
N GLU A 49 4.12 6.01 10.59
CA GLU A 49 4.47 4.67 11.08
C GLU A 49 4.75 3.71 9.93
N LEU A 50 3.94 3.76 8.87
CA LEU A 50 4.20 2.97 7.66
C LEU A 50 5.57 3.30 7.08
N SER A 51 5.95 4.58 7.06
CA SER A 51 7.25 5.03 6.59
C SER A 51 8.40 4.54 7.46
N ASP A 52 8.27 4.55 8.79
CA ASP A 52 9.30 4.02 9.69
C ASP A 52 9.49 2.51 9.53
N ARG A 53 8.38 1.76 9.45
CA ARG A 53 8.42 0.31 9.24
C ARG A 53 8.97 -0.06 7.87
N PHE A 54 8.53 0.65 6.83
CA PHE A 54 9.01 0.41 5.47
C PHE A 54 10.48 0.80 5.32
N ALA A 55 10.96 1.86 5.98
CA ALA A 55 12.38 2.20 5.98
C ALA A 55 13.25 1.06 6.53
N LYS A 56 12.81 0.41 7.62
CA LYS A 56 13.51 -0.75 8.20
C LYS A 56 13.51 -1.96 7.25
N PHE A 57 12.42 -2.16 6.51
CA PHE A 57 12.27 -3.24 5.55
C PHE A 57 13.07 -3.01 4.25
N ALA A 58 12.97 -1.81 3.68
CA ALA A 58 13.60 -1.42 2.42
C ALA A 58 15.12 -1.22 2.55
N GLY A 59 15.63 -0.99 3.77
CA GLY A 59 17.04 -0.77 4.05
C GLY A 59 17.53 0.56 3.48
N SER A 60 18.50 0.52 2.58
CA SER A 60 19.07 1.72 1.94
C SER A 60 18.35 2.14 0.64
N ARG A 61 17.26 1.45 0.27
CA ARG A 61 16.50 1.74 -0.95
C ARG A 61 15.73 3.06 -0.83
N LEU A 62 15.55 3.74 -1.96
CA LEU A 62 14.73 4.94 -2.04
C LEU A 62 13.25 4.54 -2.11
N PHE A 63 12.42 5.23 -1.33
CA PHE A 63 10.98 5.01 -1.34
C PHE A 63 10.21 6.30 -1.06
N TYR A 64 8.94 6.28 -1.42
CA TYR A 64 7.99 7.37 -1.26
C TYR A 64 6.64 6.78 -0.84
N ILE A 65 6.00 7.39 0.15
CA ILE A 65 4.68 7.00 0.64
C ILE A 65 3.78 8.22 0.68
N ALA A 66 2.58 8.11 0.13
CA ALA A 66 1.56 9.15 0.18
C ALA A 66 0.21 8.60 0.64
N ASP A 67 -0.47 9.33 1.54
CA ASP A 67 -1.88 9.08 1.84
C ASP A 67 -2.73 9.54 0.65
N VAL A 68 -3.40 8.61 -0.01
CA VAL A 68 -4.26 8.86 -1.17
C VAL A 68 -5.73 8.61 -0.86
N THR A 69 -6.09 8.44 0.41
CA THR A 69 -7.46 8.12 0.86
C THR A 69 -8.51 9.09 0.31
N SER A 70 -8.17 10.39 0.23
CA SER A 70 -9.06 11.45 -0.27
C SER A 70 -8.55 12.10 -1.56
N SER A 71 -7.78 11.37 -2.38
CA SER A 71 -7.16 11.94 -3.58
C SER A 71 -8.20 12.43 -4.59
N GLU A 72 -8.05 13.68 -5.06
CA GLU A 72 -8.88 14.32 -6.08
C GLU A 72 -8.78 13.63 -7.47
N PHE A 73 -7.72 12.84 -7.69
CA PHE A 73 -7.47 12.11 -8.94
C PHE A 73 -8.19 10.77 -9.07
N ALA A 74 -8.99 10.46 -8.06
CA ALA A 74 -10.11 9.54 -8.02
C ALA A 74 -10.57 8.88 -9.35
N GLY A 75 -10.85 9.64 -10.41
CA GLY A 75 -11.41 9.10 -11.65
C GLY A 75 -10.42 8.68 -12.75
N ARG A 76 -9.10 8.80 -12.54
CA ARG A 76 -8.09 8.53 -13.59
C ARG A 76 -7.42 7.16 -13.50
N LEU A 77 -7.72 6.40 -12.45
CA LEU A 77 -7.15 5.08 -12.22
C LEU A 77 -8.05 3.99 -12.85
N PRO A 78 -7.48 2.92 -13.42
CA PRO A 78 -8.23 1.74 -13.83
C PRO A 78 -9.20 1.25 -12.74
N GLY A 79 -10.38 0.77 -13.15
CA GLY A 79 -11.50 0.49 -12.23
C GLY A 79 -11.18 -0.40 -11.03
N VAL A 80 -10.27 -1.36 -11.19
CA VAL A 80 -9.82 -2.27 -10.11
C VAL A 80 -9.14 -1.53 -8.95
N TYR A 81 -8.36 -0.48 -9.25
CA TYR A 81 -7.69 0.35 -8.25
C TYR A 81 -8.65 1.33 -7.62
N TRP A 82 -9.65 1.77 -8.38
CA TRP A 82 -10.68 2.65 -7.89
C TRP A 82 -11.58 1.98 -6.85
N ASP A 83 -11.96 0.72 -7.07
CA ASP A 83 -12.67 -0.12 -6.10
C ASP A 83 -11.88 -0.28 -4.79
N PHE A 84 -10.55 -0.39 -4.88
CA PHE A 84 -9.67 -0.50 -3.72
C PHE A 84 -9.59 0.81 -2.92
N ILE A 85 -9.44 1.95 -3.60
CA ILE A 85 -9.32 3.27 -2.96
C ILE A 85 -10.64 3.68 -2.32
N LYS A 86 -11.77 3.44 -2.98
CA LYS A 86 -13.10 3.85 -2.47
C LYS A 86 -13.59 3.03 -1.29
N GLY A 87 -12.85 2.01 -0.88
CA GLY A 87 -13.25 1.12 0.18
C GLY A 87 -14.46 0.31 -0.26
N ARG A 88 -14.20 -0.86 -0.84
CA ARG A 88 -15.17 -1.94 -0.67
C ARG A 88 -15.46 -2.06 0.82
N PRO A 89 -16.73 -2.05 1.28
CA PRO A 89 -17.04 -2.72 2.52
C PRO A 89 -16.54 -4.14 2.33
N LEU A 90 -15.54 -4.57 3.11
CA LEU A 90 -15.21 -5.98 3.19
C LEU A 90 -16.54 -6.69 3.46
N ALA A 91 -16.84 -7.74 2.70
CA ALA A 91 -17.98 -8.60 2.99
C ALA A 91 -17.92 -8.85 4.50
N SER A 92 -18.93 -8.39 5.25
CA SER A 92 -19.07 -8.72 6.66
C SER A 92 -18.82 -10.21 6.72
N ALA A 93 -17.85 -10.64 7.52
CA ALA A 93 -17.70 -12.06 7.80
C ALA A 93 -19.09 -12.53 8.24
N ALA A 94 -19.79 -13.18 7.31
CA ALA A 94 -21.13 -13.64 7.52
C ALA A 94 -20.95 -14.93 8.31
N GLU A 95 -21.24 -14.79 9.61
CA GLU A 95 -21.64 -15.78 10.62
C GLU A 95 -20.80 -17.07 10.76
#